data_AF-A0A3A4R8A5-F1
#
_entry.id   AF-A0A3A4R8A5-F1
#
_cell.length_a   1.000
_cell.length_b   1.000
_cell.length_c   1.000
_cell.angle_alpha   90.00
_cell.angle_beta   90.00
_cell.angle_gamma   90.00
#
_symmetry.space_group_name_H-M   'P 1'
#
loop_
_entity.id
_entity.type
_entity.pdbx_description
1 polymer ?
#
loop_
_entity_poly.entity_id
_entity_poly.type
_entity_poly.pdbx_seq_one_letter_code
_entity_poly.pdbx_strand_id
1 'polypeptide(L)'
;MVRRLLSILLISGIAFYMIKIILDFFSTAEEESEQKPETEPELEDNDGDEYWNVDINEDDAHFMDSHSNGVEHPEQNMVQIYIADSVAQARLIQLALDEAEIPSSTFEPGMSMLPFAGDSIDAVTIIVPEEQEEKAREVIDKYLQQSEHKKSDSPDDK
;
A
#
# COMPACT_ATOMS: atom_id res chain seq x y z
N MET A 1 34.39 -21.55 -29.03
CA MET A 1 33.15 -22.36 -29.12
C MET A 1 32.79 -23.03 -27.79
N VAL A 2 33.72 -23.69 -27.07
CA VAL A 2 33.48 -24.33 -25.76
C VAL A 2 32.89 -23.39 -24.68
N ARG A 3 33.30 -22.12 -24.65
CA ARG A 3 32.75 -21.12 -23.70
C ARG A 3 31.24 -20.88 -23.85
N ARG A 4 30.69 -21.03 -25.06
CA ARG A 4 29.25 -20.88 -25.30
C ARG A 4 28.44 -22.09 -24.82
N LEU A 5 29.02 -23.29 -24.85
CA LEU A 5 28.39 -24.51 -24.34
C LEU A 5 28.24 -24.49 -22.80
N LEU A 6 29.24 -23.95 -22.08
CA LEU A 6 29.18 -23.80 -20.63
C LEU A 6 28.06 -22.86 -20.18
N SER A 7 27.85 -21.75 -20.89
CA SER A 7 26.75 -20.81 -20.58
C SER A 7 25.37 -21.44 -20.78
N ILE A 8 25.20 -22.27 -21.81
CA ILE A 8 23.93 -22.96 -22.07
C ILE A 8 23.64 -23.99 -20.96
N LEU A 9 24.65 -24.73 -20.52
CA LEU A 9 24.50 -25.67 -19.41
C LEU A 9 24.14 -24.96 -18.10
N LEU A 10 24.79 -23.83 -17.81
CA LEU A 10 24.51 -23.04 -16.61
C LEU A 10 23.07 -22.50 -16.61
N ILE A 11 22.62 -21.93 -17.73
CA ILE A 11 21.27 -21.37 -17.86
C ILE A 11 20.22 -22.49 -17.77
N SER A 12 20.45 -23.65 -18.40
CA SER A 12 19.55 -24.80 -18.32
C SER A 12 19.41 -25.35 -16.89
N GLY A 13 20.49 -25.36 -16.11
CA GLY A 13 20.45 -25.79 -14.72
C GLY A 13 19.64 -24.86 -13.82
N ILE A 14 19.80 -23.55 -13.99
CA ILE A 14 19.04 -22.54 -13.24
C ILE A 14 17.56 -22.59 -13.62
N ALA A 15 17.25 -22.75 -14.91
CA ALA A 15 15.86 -22.88 -15.37
C ALA A 15 15.15 -24.10 -14.75
N PHE A 16 15.84 -25.25 -14.68
CA PHE A 16 15.29 -26.45 -14.05
C PHE A 16 15.05 -26.26 -12.54
N TYR A 17 15.95 -25.53 -11.86
CA TYR A 17 15.80 -25.20 -10.44
C TYR A 17 14.61 -24.27 -10.18
N MET A 18 14.43 -23.23 -11.00
CA MET A 18 13.29 -22.30 -10.88
C MET A 18 11.94 -23.01 -11.08
N ILE A 19 11.84 -23.92 -12.05
CA ILE A 19 10.61 -24.69 -12.28
C ILE A 19 10.24 -25.55 -11.06
N LYS A 20 11.23 -26.15 -10.39
CA LYS A 20 10.99 -26.94 -9.17
C LYS A 20 10.39 -26.10 -8.05
N ILE A 21 10.92 -24.89 -7.81
CA ILE A 21 10.43 -23.99 -6.76
C ILE A 21 8.97 -23.61 -7.00
N ILE A 22 8.63 -23.28 -8.25
CA ILE A 22 7.26 -22.87 -8.61
C ILE A 22 6.27 -24.01 -8.40
N LEU A 23 6.63 -25.25 -8.76
CA LEU A 23 5.78 -26.42 -8.52
C LEU A 23 5.57 -26.71 -7.02
N ASP A 24 6.60 -26.52 -6.20
CA ASP A 24 6.54 -26.66 -4.74
C ASP A 24 5.58 -25.61 -4.13
N PHE A 25 5.59 -24.40 -4.69
CA PHE A 25 4.70 -23.31 -4.27
C PHE A 25 3.23 -23.59 -4.61
N PHE A 26 2.93 -24.06 -5.82
CA PHE A 26 1.57 -24.44 -6.19
C PHE A 26 1.05 -25.64 -5.37
N SER A 27 1.93 -26.59 -5.00
CA SER A 27 1.55 -27.69 -4.13
C SER A 27 1.23 -27.25 -2.71
N THR A 28 1.80 -26.13 -2.24
CA THR A 28 1.58 -25.59 -0.88
C THR A 28 0.29 -24.76 -0.82
N ALA A 29 -0.07 -24.09 -1.93
CA ALA A 29 -1.24 -23.22 -1.99
C ALA A 29 -2.59 -23.96 -1.97
N GLU A 30 -2.62 -25.26 -2.29
CA GLU A 30 -3.86 -26.06 -2.28
C GLU A 30 -4.23 -26.57 -0.88
N GLU A 31 -3.33 -26.48 0.11
CA GLU A 31 -3.54 -27.03 1.47
C GLU A 31 -4.16 -26.02 2.46
N GLU A 32 -4.30 -24.74 2.10
CA GLU A 32 -4.80 -23.68 3.01
C GLU A 32 -6.27 -23.27 2.76
N SER A 33 -7.00 -23.91 1.82
CA SER A 33 -8.37 -23.49 1.46
C SER A 33 -9.51 -24.26 2.16
N GLU A 34 -9.23 -25.12 3.14
CA GLU A 34 -10.27 -25.90 3.85
C GLU A 34 -10.62 -25.37 5.26
N GLN A 35 -10.08 -24.23 5.69
CA GLN A 35 -10.42 -23.68 7.00
C GLN A 35 -11.70 -22.83 6.95
N LYS A 36 -12.85 -23.50 7.08
CA LYS A 36 -14.13 -22.87 7.41
C LYS A 36 -13.99 -22.04 8.70
N PRO A 37 -14.44 -20.78 8.73
CA PRO A 37 -14.59 -20.05 9.98
C PRO A 37 -15.84 -20.55 10.71
N GLU A 38 -15.68 -21.56 11.56
CA GLU A 38 -16.63 -21.86 12.65
C GLU A 38 -16.20 -21.08 13.90
N THR A 39 -16.70 -19.86 14.09
CA THR A 39 -17.14 -19.40 15.43
C THR A 39 -18.03 -18.18 15.25
N GLU A 40 -19.34 -18.42 15.31
CA GLU A 40 -20.35 -17.39 15.53
C GLU A 40 -20.17 -16.90 16.99
N PRO A 41 -20.02 -15.59 17.25
CA PRO A 41 -19.90 -15.09 18.61
C PRO A 41 -21.25 -15.27 19.31
N GLU A 42 -21.28 -16.06 20.39
CA GLU A 42 -22.39 -16.03 21.35
C GLU A 42 -22.50 -14.59 21.89
N LEU A 43 -23.56 -13.90 21.48
CA LEU A 43 -23.97 -12.63 22.08
C LEU A 43 -24.49 -12.96 23.48
N GLU A 44 -23.69 -12.67 24.50
CA GLU A 44 -24.22 -12.55 25.87
C GLU A 44 -25.25 -11.42 25.88
N ASP A 45 -26.48 -11.74 26.30
CA ASP A 45 -27.54 -10.79 26.62
C ASP A 45 -27.06 -9.83 27.71
N ASN A 46 -26.39 -8.74 27.31
CA ASN A 46 -26.21 -7.57 28.14
C ASN A 46 -27.40 -6.64 27.88
N ASP A 47 -28.35 -6.61 28.81
CA ASP A 47 -29.45 -5.65 28.88
C ASP A 47 -28.87 -4.22 28.87
N GLY A 48 -28.72 -3.66 27.67
CA GLY A 48 -28.15 -2.35 27.38
C GLY A 48 -29.08 -1.19 27.74
N ASP A 49 -29.75 -1.29 28.89
CA ASP A 49 -30.81 -0.38 29.31
C ASP A 49 -30.27 0.85 30.06
N GLU A 50 -28.99 0.85 30.43
CA GLU A 50 -28.45 1.81 31.40
C GLU A 50 -27.83 3.08 30.79
N TYR A 51 -27.65 3.17 29.48
CA TYR A 51 -26.99 4.32 28.88
C TYR A 51 -27.62 4.75 27.56
N TRP A 52 -28.85 5.28 27.60
CA TRP A 52 -29.38 6.30 26.67
C TRP A 52 -30.74 6.85 27.16
N ASN A 53 -30.78 7.40 28.38
CA ASN A 53 -31.84 8.33 28.78
C ASN A 53 -31.25 9.74 28.81
N VAL A 54 -30.95 10.27 27.62
CA VAL A 54 -30.75 11.71 27.44
C VAL A 54 -32.14 12.28 27.19
N ASP A 55 -32.66 13.05 28.14
CA ASP A 55 -33.88 13.83 27.97
C ASP A 55 -33.71 14.77 26.75
N ILE A 56 -34.35 14.42 25.63
CA ILE A 56 -34.41 15.27 24.44
C ILE A 56 -35.39 16.41 24.75
N ASN A 57 -34.87 17.57 25.14
CA ASN A 57 -35.67 18.80 25.20
C ASN A 57 -36.11 19.20 23.78
N GLU A 58 -37.42 19.31 23.60
CA GLU A 58 -38.14 19.51 22.33
C GLU A 58 -38.09 20.95 21.77
N ASP A 59 -37.04 21.72 22.05
CA ASP A 59 -36.97 23.15 21.71
C ASP A 59 -35.84 23.56 20.75
N ASP A 60 -34.98 22.63 20.28
CA ASP A 60 -33.85 22.97 19.39
C ASP A 60 -33.75 22.06 18.14
N ALA A 61 -34.90 21.70 17.58
CA ALA A 61 -35.03 20.91 16.36
C ALA A 61 -34.85 21.77 15.09
N HIS A 62 -33.66 22.34 14.90
CA HIS A 62 -33.19 22.75 13.57
C HIS A 62 -32.47 21.57 12.90
N PHE A 63 -33.21 20.49 12.60
CA PHE A 63 -32.71 19.40 11.76
C PHE A 63 -32.61 19.91 10.32
N MET A 64 -31.38 20.21 9.89
CA MET A 64 -31.06 20.41 8.49
C MET A 64 -31.23 19.04 7.79
N ASP A 65 -32.29 18.90 7.01
CA ASP A 65 -32.51 17.77 6.08
C ASP A 65 -31.39 17.73 5.03
N SER A 66 -30.24 17.18 5.39
CA SER A 66 -29.20 16.81 4.44
C SER A 66 -29.40 15.34 4.08
N HIS A 67 -30.30 15.08 3.14
CA HIS A 67 -30.34 13.83 2.39
C HIS A 67 -29.03 13.69 1.60
N SER A 68 -27.98 13.18 2.25
CA SER A 68 -26.80 12.70 1.54
C SER A 68 -27.19 11.45 0.77
N ASN A 69 -27.41 11.58 -0.54
CA ASN A 69 -27.36 10.44 -1.44
C ASN A 69 -26.03 9.74 -1.17
N GLY A 70 -26.10 8.49 -0.68
CA GLY A 70 -24.93 7.63 -0.58
C GLY A 70 -24.32 7.53 -1.98
N VAL A 71 -23.20 8.22 -2.17
CA VAL A 71 -22.37 8.03 -3.35
C VAL A 71 -21.83 6.63 -3.20
N GLU A 72 -22.37 5.70 -3.98
CA GLU A 72 -21.73 4.42 -4.26
C GLU A 72 -20.36 4.75 -4.87
N HIS A 73 -19.35 4.91 -4.02
CA HIS A 73 -17.98 5.01 -4.49
C HIS A 73 -17.67 3.62 -5.05
N PRO A 74 -17.38 3.49 -6.37
CA PRO A 74 -16.89 2.24 -6.90
C PRO A 74 -15.69 1.84 -6.04
N GLU A 75 -15.61 0.57 -5.63
CA GLU A 75 -14.46 0.03 -4.92
C GLU A 75 -13.22 0.26 -5.80
N GLN A 76 -12.52 1.36 -5.55
CA GLN A 76 -11.28 1.67 -6.23
C GLN A 76 -10.21 0.84 -5.55
N ASN A 77 -9.79 -0.25 -6.22
CA ASN A 77 -8.64 -1.03 -5.79
C ASN A 77 -7.42 -0.11 -5.74
N MET A 78 -6.85 0.06 -4.56
CA MET A 78 -5.64 0.82 -4.35
C MET A 78 -4.46 -0.14 -4.29
N VAL A 79 -3.41 0.13 -5.04
CA VAL A 79 -2.18 -0.66 -5.07
C VAL A 79 -1.01 0.16 -4.57
N GLN A 80 -0.10 -0.50 -3.85
CA GLN A 80 1.16 0.09 -3.42
C GLN A 80 2.13 0.16 -4.59
N ILE A 81 2.68 1.35 -4.84
CA ILE A 81 3.62 1.58 -5.94
C ILE A 81 5.03 1.93 -5.50
N TYR A 82 5.19 2.53 -4.32
CA TYR A 82 6.49 2.99 -3.86
C TYR A 82 6.55 3.11 -2.34
N ILE A 83 7.73 2.89 -1.76
CA ILE A 83 8.02 3.15 -0.35
C ILE A 83 9.13 4.20 -0.31
N ALA A 84 8.83 5.38 0.23
CA ALA A 84 9.79 6.46 0.38
C ALA A 84 10.48 6.35 1.74
N ASP A 85 11.80 6.55 1.79
CA ASP A 85 12.59 6.43 3.02
C ASP A 85 12.45 7.66 3.95
N SER A 86 11.67 8.66 3.53
CA SER A 86 11.38 9.86 4.32
C SER A 86 10.08 10.52 3.89
N VAL A 87 9.44 11.23 4.83
CA VAL A 87 8.27 12.09 4.56
C VAL A 87 8.55 13.14 3.48
N ALA A 88 9.77 13.70 3.46
CA ALA A 88 10.16 14.69 2.46
C ALA A 88 10.17 14.11 1.04
N GLN A 89 10.72 12.91 0.87
CA GLN A 89 10.71 12.21 -0.42
C GLN A 89 9.29 11.84 -0.83
N ALA A 90 8.47 11.33 0.09
CA ALA A 90 7.07 10.99 -0.18
C ALA A 90 6.27 12.19 -0.70
N ARG A 91 6.44 13.38 -0.08
CA ARG A 91 5.80 14.62 -0.52
C ARG A 91 6.22 15.06 -1.92
N LEU A 92 7.50 14.93 -2.26
CA LEU A 92 7.98 15.29 -3.60
C LEU A 92 7.43 14.34 -4.67
N ILE A 93 7.32 13.05 -4.34
CA ILE A 93 6.69 12.07 -5.23
C ILE A 93 5.20 12.34 -5.38
N GLN A 94 4.48 12.64 -4.29
CA GLN A 94 3.07 13.04 -4.36
C GLN A 94 2.87 14.27 -5.25
N LEU A 95 3.73 15.27 -5.15
CA LEU A 95 3.66 16.46 -6.00
C LEU A 95 3.84 16.10 -7.48
N ALA A 96 4.77 15.21 -7.81
CA ALA A 96 4.96 14.75 -9.18
C ALA A 96 3.75 13.96 -9.71
N LEU A 97 3.09 13.17 -8.87
CA LEU A 97 1.85 12.47 -9.22
C LEU A 97 0.68 13.44 -9.41
N ASP A 98 0.57 14.47 -8.55
CA ASP A 98 -0.45 15.52 -8.66
C ASP A 98 -0.28 16.36 -9.94
N GLU A 99 0.96 16.73 -10.29
CA GLU A 99 1.29 17.39 -11.57
C GLU A 99 0.90 16.53 -12.79
N ALA A 100 0.86 15.21 -12.63
CA ALA A 100 0.45 14.25 -13.66
C ALA A 100 -1.04 13.89 -13.61
N GLU A 101 -1.81 14.55 -12.74
CA GLU A 101 -3.24 14.33 -12.47
C GLU A 101 -3.54 12.89 -12.02
N ILE A 102 -2.61 12.28 -11.27
CA ILE A 102 -2.72 10.92 -10.72
C ILE A 102 -3.15 11.00 -9.25
N PRO A 103 -4.38 10.56 -8.91
CA PRO A 103 -4.80 10.48 -7.52
C PRO A 103 -3.89 9.49 -6.76
N SER A 104 -3.34 9.95 -5.64
CA SER A 104 -2.47 9.15 -4.79
C SER A 104 -2.80 9.39 -3.32
N SER A 105 -2.45 8.43 -2.47
CA SER A 105 -2.54 8.55 -1.02
C SER A 105 -1.27 8.00 -0.38
N THR A 106 -0.97 8.44 0.84
CA THR A 106 0.17 7.95 1.61
C THR A 106 -0.25 7.33 2.90
N PHE A 107 0.42 6.24 3.25
CA PHE A 107 0.30 5.57 4.54
C PHE A 107 1.64 5.66 5.27
N GLU A 108 1.64 6.33 6.41
CA GLU A 108 2.76 6.31 7.35
C GLU A 108 2.50 5.18 8.36
N PRO A 109 3.39 4.17 8.47
CA PRO A 109 3.27 3.18 9.52
C PRO A 109 3.39 3.91 10.86
N GLY A 110 2.30 3.88 11.64
CA GLY A 110 2.25 4.57 12.93
C GLY A 110 3.44 4.16 13.81
N MET A 111 4.01 5.13 14.55
CA MET A 111 5.08 4.84 15.50
C MET A 111 4.66 3.69 16.42
N SER A 112 5.40 2.59 16.37
CA SER A 112 5.27 1.51 17.34
C SER A 112 5.50 2.08 18.73
N MET A 113 4.46 2.11 19.57
CA MET A 113 4.58 2.54 20.97
C MET A 113 5.41 1.56 21.83
N LEU A 114 5.92 0.47 21.24
CA LEU A 114 6.71 -0.53 21.94
C LEU A 114 8.17 -0.06 22.00
N PRO A 115 8.73 0.16 23.21
CA PRO A 115 10.09 0.70 23.41
C PRO A 115 11.22 -0.28 23.00
N PHE A 116 10.88 -1.40 22.34
CA PHE A 116 11.79 -2.47 21.93
C PHE A 116 11.86 -2.64 20.40
N ALA A 117 10.99 -1.97 19.64
CA ALA A 117 11.10 -1.91 18.19
C ALA A 117 12.16 -0.85 17.84
N GLY A 118 13.40 -1.30 17.72
CA GLY A 118 14.52 -0.48 17.27
C GLY A 118 14.23 0.11 15.89
N ASP A 119 14.70 1.34 15.70
CA ASP A 119 14.58 2.21 14.53
C ASP A 119 13.14 2.41 14.05
N SER A 120 12.58 3.60 14.32
CA SER A 120 11.42 4.12 13.62
C SER A 120 11.73 4.11 12.13
N ILE A 121 11.17 3.13 11.42
CA ILE A 121 11.24 3.11 9.97
C ILE A 121 10.30 4.24 9.53
N ASP A 122 10.85 5.43 9.27
CA ASP A 122 10.16 6.61 8.70
C ASP A 122 9.80 6.38 7.21
N ALA A 123 9.51 5.13 6.85
CA ALA A 123 9.14 4.74 5.51
C ALA A 123 7.68 5.11 5.27
N VAL A 124 7.42 5.89 4.22
CA VAL A 124 6.08 6.29 3.83
C VAL A 124 5.68 5.54 2.58
N THR A 125 4.59 4.78 2.67
CA THR A 125 4.07 4.01 1.55
C THR A 125 3.17 4.89 0.69
N ILE A 126 3.36 4.85 -0.63
CA ILE A 126 2.54 5.57 -1.61
C ILE A 126 1.65 4.55 -2.33
N ILE A 127 0.35 4.82 -2.33
CA ILE A 127 -0.69 4.00 -2.97
C ILE A 127 -1.42 4.83 -4.04
N VAL A 128 -1.84 4.18 -5.13
CA VAL A 128 -2.62 4.78 -6.23
C VAL A 128 -3.71 3.80 -6.68
N PRO A 129 -4.74 4.24 -7.40
CA PRO A 129 -5.67 3.32 -8.04
C PRO A 129 -4.95 2.37 -8.99
N GLU A 130 -5.34 1.09 -8.98
CA GLU A 130 -4.77 0.01 -9.80
C GLU A 130 -4.73 0.38 -11.30
N GLU A 131 -5.79 1.04 -11.79
CA GLU A 131 -5.89 1.51 -13.18
C GLU A 131 -4.78 2.49 -13.59
N GLN A 132 -4.14 3.16 -12.61
CA GLN A 132 -3.09 4.16 -12.85
C GLN A 132 -1.70 3.67 -12.42
N GLU A 133 -1.55 2.40 -12.04
CA GLU A 133 -0.29 1.85 -11.52
C GLU A 133 0.88 2.09 -12.48
N GLU A 134 0.74 1.69 -13.75
CA GLU A 134 1.80 1.77 -14.75
C GLU A 134 2.22 3.22 -14.99
N LYS A 135 1.26 4.11 -15.20
CA LYS A 135 1.50 5.55 -15.39
C LYS A 135 2.15 6.18 -14.17
N ALA A 136 1.73 5.80 -12.96
CA ALA A 136 2.32 6.31 -11.72
C ALA A 136 3.77 5.85 -11.56
N ARG A 137 4.09 4.58 -11.86
CA ARG A 137 5.47 4.07 -11.84
C ARG A 137 6.38 4.82 -12.80
N GLU A 138 5.92 5.13 -14.01
CA GLU A 138 6.70 5.92 -14.99
C GLU A 138 7.00 7.34 -14.50
N VAL A 139 6.02 8.00 -13.87
CA VAL A 139 6.21 9.35 -13.30
C VAL A 139 7.24 9.32 -12.17
N ILE A 140 7.16 8.32 -11.29
CA ILE A 140 8.11 8.15 -10.18
C ILE A 140 9.52 7.89 -10.70
N ASP A 141 9.70 6.98 -11.66
CA ASP A 141 11.01 6.66 -12.23
C ASP A 141 11.65 7.90 -12.88
N LYS A 142 10.86 8.67 -13.65
CA LYS A 142 11.32 9.94 -14.24
C LYS A 142 11.74 10.95 -13.18
N TYR A 143 10.97 11.08 -12.09
CA TYR A 143 11.31 11.97 -10.98
C TYR A 143 12.63 11.55 -10.31
N LEU A 144 12.80 10.26 -10.02
CA LEU A 144 14.01 9.74 -9.38
C LEU A 144 15.24 9.96 -10.25
N GLN A 145 15.17 9.68 -11.55
CA GLN A 145 16.27 9.93 -12.49
C GLN A 145 16.67 11.42 -12.55
N GLN A 146 15.69 12.33 -12.58
CA GLN A 146 15.96 13.77 -12.54
C GLN A 146 16.62 14.22 -11.23
N SER A 147 16.25 13.60 -10.11
CA SER A 147 16.82 13.90 -8.80
C SER A 147 18.29 13.47 -8.71
N GLU A 148 18.67 12.37 -9.36
CA GLU A 148 20.04 11.88 -9.42
C GLU A 148 20.92 12.76 -10.32
N HIS A 149 20.41 13.19 -11.48
CA HIS A 149 21.15 14.07 -12.40
C HIS A 149 21.44 15.47 -11.84
N LYS A 150 20.61 15.99 -10.92
CA LYS A 150 20.88 17.29 -10.28
C LYS A 150 21.95 17.25 -9.19
N LYS A 151 22.30 16.07 -8.65
CA LYS A 151 23.40 15.95 -7.67
C LYS A 151 24.78 16.11 -8.31
N SER A 152 24.93 15.85 -9.62
CA SER A 152 26.22 15.93 -10.31
C SER A 152 26.58 17.31 -10.89
N ASP A 153 25.64 18.25 -10.92
CA ASP A 153 25.80 19.56 -11.58
C ASP A 153 25.85 20.75 -10.58
N SER A 154 26.17 20.51 -9.30
CA SER A 154 26.43 21.62 -8.36
C SER A 154 27.79 22.29 -8.69
N PRO A 155 27.81 23.56 -9.13
CA PRO A 155 29.03 24.29 -9.38
C PRO A 155 29.45 25.00 -8.09
N ASP A 156 30.02 24.24 -7.15
CA ASP A 156 30.51 24.79 -5.87
C ASP A 156 31.86 24.17 -5.48
N ASP A 157 32.81 24.28 -6.41
CA ASP A 157 34.24 24.12 -6.12
C ASP A 157 35.05 25.12 -6.98
N LYS A 158 34.83 26.42 -6.74
CA LYS A 158 35.77 27.51 -7.05
C LYS A 158 35.62 28.69 -6.09
#